data_AF-A0A959HNI2-F1
#
_entry.id   AF-A0A959HNI2-F1
#
_cell.length_a   1.000
_cell.length_b   1.000
_cell.length_c   1.000
_cell.angle_alpha   90.00
_cell.angle_beta   90.00
_cell.angle_gamma   90.00
#
_symmetry.space_group_name_H-M   'P 1'
#
loop_
_entity.id
_entity.type
_entity.pdbx_description
1 polymer ?
#
loop_
_entity_poly.entity_id
_entity_poly.type
_entity_poly.pdbx_seq_one_letter_code
_entity_poly.pdbx_strand_id
1 'polypeptide(L)'
;LGVFASTDGGQDWHLFQEGLPGATMAFDLVISPANRKLRVATHGNGAYQRELLDEPFPSGTEEATANALARSARLFPNPMQEMASLRYELDRKGWVVVQLLDGAGRVVKELSNEVLPEGIHELAVTRPGLSAGIYYVRIQAGRSQATKKLVVR
;
A
#
# COMPACT_ATOMS: atom_id res chain seq x y z
N LEU A 1 -1.57 -23.50 -5.33
CA LEU A 1 -0.60 -24.53 -5.74
C LEU A 1 0.44 -23.83 -6.60
N GLY A 2 1.70 -23.89 -6.19
CA GLY A 2 2.78 -23.14 -6.84
C GLY A 2 4.04 -23.17 -5.98
N VAL A 3 5.11 -22.56 -6.51
CA VAL A 3 6.37 -22.41 -5.81
C VAL A 3 6.40 -21.03 -5.17
N PHE A 4 6.75 -20.98 -3.89
CA PHE A 4 6.93 -19.75 -3.13
C PHE A 4 8.33 -19.73 -2.55
N ALA A 5 8.87 -18.54 -2.34
CA ALA A 5 10.15 -18.36 -1.68
C ALA A 5 10.08 -17.23 -0.66
N SER A 6 10.95 -17.32 0.34
CA SER A 6 11.13 -16.34 1.40
C SER A 6 12.62 -16.06 1.54
N THR A 7 12.97 -14.79 1.78
CA THR A 7 14.35 -14.33 1.98
C THR A 7 14.59 -13.81 3.40
N ASP A 8 13.59 -13.88 4.27
CA ASP A 8 13.60 -13.38 5.66
C ASP A 8 13.41 -14.49 6.71
N GLY A 9 13.67 -15.74 6.32
CA GLY A 9 13.51 -16.89 7.21
C GLY A 9 12.07 -17.39 7.36
N GLY A 10 11.17 -17.00 6.44
CA GLY A 10 9.79 -17.48 6.37
C GLY A 10 8.77 -16.54 7.01
N GLN A 11 9.13 -15.28 7.29
CA GLN A 11 8.18 -14.28 7.80
C GLN A 11 7.25 -13.81 6.66
N ASP A 12 7.81 -13.49 5.50
CA ASP A 12 7.08 -13.20 4.27
C ASP A 12 7.37 -14.22 3.16
N TRP A 13 6.32 -14.60 2.43
CA TRP A 13 6.37 -15.55 1.31
C TRP A 13 5.88 -14.92 0.02
N HIS A 14 6.73 -14.94 -1.00
CA HIS A 14 6.43 -14.39 -2.32
C HIS A 14 6.26 -15.47 -3.36
N LEU A 15 5.41 -15.19 -4.33
CA LEU A 15 5.17 -16.09 -5.45
C LEU A 15 6.42 -16.20 -6.33
N PHE A 16 6.92 -17.43 -6.50
CA PHE A 16 8.18 -17.72 -7.19
C PHE A 16 7.96 -18.69 -8.38
N GLN A 17 6.92 -18.42 -9.18
CA GLN A 17 6.42 -19.33 -10.22
C GLN A 17 6.75 -18.93 -11.67
N GLU A 18 7.65 -17.97 -11.88
CA GLU A 18 8.02 -17.51 -13.21
C GLU A 18 8.51 -18.68 -14.10
N GLY A 19 7.95 -18.79 -15.30
CA GLY A 19 8.23 -19.90 -16.23
C GLY A 19 7.45 -21.19 -15.96
N LEU A 20 6.69 -21.29 -14.86
CA LEU A 20 5.78 -22.42 -14.60
C LEU A 20 4.39 -22.14 -15.19
N PRO A 21 3.71 -23.15 -15.76
CA PRO A 21 2.30 -23.04 -16.12
C PRO A 21 1.44 -22.69 -14.90
N GLY A 22 0.34 -21.96 -15.11
CA GLY A 22 -0.62 -21.65 -14.05
C GLY A 22 -1.19 -22.93 -13.40
N ALA A 23 -1.43 -22.88 -12.09
CA ALA A 23 -1.94 -24.00 -11.28
C ALA A 23 -1.06 -25.27 -11.26
N THR A 24 0.23 -25.15 -11.57
CA THR A 24 1.18 -26.26 -11.48
C THR A 24 1.35 -26.75 -10.02
N MET A 25 1.20 -28.05 -9.80
CA MET A 25 1.51 -28.69 -8.52
C MET A 25 2.98 -29.11 -8.49
N ALA A 26 3.77 -28.44 -7.66
CA ALA A 26 5.15 -28.86 -7.36
C ALA A 26 5.13 -29.98 -6.31
N PHE A 27 5.88 -31.06 -6.56
CA PHE A 27 6.00 -32.21 -5.67
C PHE A 27 7.33 -32.23 -4.94
N ASP A 28 8.41 -31.80 -5.62
CA ASP A 28 9.74 -31.76 -5.04
C ASP A 28 10.51 -30.54 -5.54
N LEU A 29 11.39 -30.03 -4.67
CA LEU A 29 12.18 -28.82 -4.84
C LEU A 29 13.61 -29.14 -4.42
N VAL A 30 14.54 -29.10 -5.36
CA VAL A 30 15.95 -29.38 -5.09
C VAL A 30 16.84 -28.28 -5.65
N ILE A 31 17.85 -27.88 -4.87
CA ILE A 31 18.94 -27.04 -5.36
C ILE A 31 19.99 -27.97 -5.96
N SER A 32 20.19 -27.87 -7.27
CA SER A 32 21.17 -28.67 -8.00
C SER A 32 22.60 -28.30 -7.57
N PRO A 33 23.42 -29.24 -7.06
CA PRO A 33 24.78 -28.93 -6.62
C PRO A 33 25.73 -28.60 -7.79
N ALA A 34 25.39 -29.04 -9.01
CA ALA A 34 26.25 -28.86 -10.18
C ALA A 34 26.27 -27.42 -10.72
N ASN A 35 25.18 -26.68 -10.53
CA ASN A 35 25.01 -25.35 -11.12
C ASN A 35 24.19 -24.38 -10.24
N ARG A 36 23.88 -24.78 -9.00
CA ARG A 36 23.19 -23.96 -7.99
C ARG A 36 21.83 -23.42 -8.44
N LYS A 37 21.14 -24.14 -9.34
CA LYS A 37 19.78 -23.81 -9.80
C LYS A 37 18.72 -24.52 -8.99
N LEU A 38 17.57 -23.87 -8.81
CA LEU A 38 16.38 -24.51 -8.27
C LEU A 38 15.75 -25.38 -9.35
N ARG A 39 15.48 -26.65 -9.04
CA ARG A 39 14.72 -27.57 -9.87
C ARG A 39 13.42 -27.95 -9.20
N VAL A 40 12.37 -28.03 -10.01
CA VAL A 40 11.03 -28.41 -9.61
C VAL A 40 10.59 -29.63 -10.39
N ALA A 41 10.10 -30.64 -9.69
CA ALA A 41 9.34 -31.74 -10.27
C ALA A 41 7.85 -31.46 -10.09
N THR A 42 7.08 -31.57 -11.18
CA THR A 42 5.66 -31.22 -11.19
C THR A 42 4.77 -32.43 -11.45
N HIS A 43 3.50 -32.34 -11.02
CA HIS A 43 2.49 -33.33 -11.37
C HIS A 43 2.03 -33.13 -12.81
N GLY A 44 2.62 -33.89 -13.74
CA GLY A 44 2.50 -33.63 -15.17
C GLY A 44 3.38 -32.45 -15.61
N ASN A 45 3.54 -32.22 -16.92
CA ASN A 45 4.36 -31.15 -17.50
C ASN A 45 5.89 -31.22 -17.28
N GLY A 46 6.41 -32.32 -16.71
CA GLY A 46 7.85 -32.59 -16.65
C GLY A 46 8.56 -31.94 -15.47
N ALA A 47 9.77 -31.42 -15.71
CA ALA A 47 10.59 -30.77 -14.71
C ALA A 47 11.08 -29.42 -15.21
N TYR A 48 11.15 -28.46 -14.30
CA TYR A 48 11.52 -27.08 -14.59
C TYR A 48 12.76 -26.70 -13.78
N GLN A 49 13.56 -25.77 -14.30
CA GLN A 49 14.68 -25.21 -13.55
C GLN A 49 14.75 -23.69 -13.72
N ARG A 50 15.22 -23.00 -12.67
CA ARG A 50 15.50 -21.57 -12.70
C ARG A 50 16.67 -21.19 -11.82
N GLU A 51 17.21 -20.00 -12.04
CA GLU A 51 18.19 -19.39 -11.14
C GLU A 51 17.57 -19.15 -9.76
N LEU A 52 18.42 -19.20 -8.72
CA LEU A 52 18.04 -18.77 -7.38
C LEU A 52 17.89 -17.25 -7.33
N LEU A 53 17.25 -16.77 -6.27
CA LEU A 53 17.20 -15.34 -5.98
C LEU A 53 18.62 -14.85 -5.62
N ASP A 54 19.11 -13.88 -6.39
CA ASP A 54 20.36 -13.18 -6.08
C ASP A 54 20.14 -11.99 -5.15
N GLU A 55 18.92 -11.43 -5.17
CA GLU A 55 18.49 -10.32 -4.32
C GLU A 55 17.28 -10.74 -3.47
N PRO A 56 17.16 -10.24 -2.23
CA PRO A 56 15.97 -10.45 -1.44
C PRO A 56 14.74 -9.97 -2.21
N PHE A 57 13.59 -10.60 -1.97
CA PHE A 57 12.35 -10.01 -2.47
C PHE A 57 12.27 -8.57 -1.95
N PRO A 58 11.82 -7.61 -2.77
CA PRO A 58 11.57 -6.26 -2.27
C PRO A 58 10.63 -6.39 -1.08
N SER A 59 11.17 -6.19 0.12
CA SER A 59 10.43 -6.23 1.37
C SER A 59 9.37 -5.14 1.28
N GLY A 60 8.12 -5.53 1.04
CA GLY A 60 6.97 -4.64 1.04
C GLY A 60 7.03 -3.45 0.07
N THR A 61 6.86 -3.68 -1.23
CA THR A 61 6.38 -2.60 -2.11
C THR A 61 4.95 -2.14 -1.76
N GLU A 62 4.21 -2.89 -0.93
CA GLU A 62 2.89 -2.44 -0.43
C GLU A 62 3.01 -1.55 0.81
N GLU A 63 4.02 -1.75 1.67
CA GLU A 63 4.23 -0.91 2.86
C GLU A 63 4.94 0.40 2.52
N ALA A 64 5.87 0.43 1.56
CA ALA A 64 6.60 1.66 1.22
C ALA A 64 5.69 2.78 0.67
N THR A 65 4.72 2.45 -0.20
CA THR A 65 3.83 3.45 -0.84
C THR A 65 2.61 3.80 0.01
N ALA A 66 2.07 2.86 0.78
CA ALA A 66 1.05 3.16 1.80
C ALA A 66 1.62 4.09 2.88
N ASN A 67 2.92 3.96 3.16
CA ASN A 67 3.62 4.77 4.15
C ASN A 67 4.06 6.13 3.58
N ALA A 68 4.34 6.29 2.28
CA ALA A 68 4.70 7.58 1.68
C ALA A 68 3.59 8.64 1.82
N LEU A 69 2.35 8.30 1.42
CA LEU A 69 1.20 9.21 1.56
C LEU A 69 0.92 9.55 3.03
N ALA A 70 1.02 8.56 3.93
CA ALA A 70 0.84 8.77 5.36
C ALA A 70 1.95 9.64 5.98
N ARG A 71 3.20 9.49 5.52
CA ARG A 71 4.38 10.26 5.93
C ARG A 71 4.38 11.68 5.37
N SER A 72 3.83 11.93 4.18
CA SER A 72 3.76 13.27 3.57
C SER A 72 2.59 14.08 4.10
N ALA A 73 1.46 13.44 4.46
CA ALA A 73 0.27 14.12 4.91
C ALA A 73 0.50 14.95 6.19
N ARG A 74 0.15 16.23 6.16
CA ARG A 74 0.17 17.20 7.25
C ARG A 74 -1.19 17.88 7.33
N LEU A 75 -1.65 18.17 8.54
CA LEU A 75 -2.91 18.86 8.79
C LEU A 75 -2.67 19.96 9.82
N PHE A 76 -2.81 21.22 9.41
CA PHE A 76 -2.44 22.37 10.22
C PHE A 76 -3.31 23.61 9.94
N PRO A 77 -3.58 24.48 10.92
CA PRO A 77 -3.30 24.26 12.35
C PRO A 77 -4.17 23.14 12.93
N ASN A 78 -3.62 22.46 13.93
CA ASN A 78 -4.35 21.48 14.73
C ASN A 78 -4.00 21.72 16.21
N PRO A 79 -4.93 22.17 17.07
CA PRO A 79 -6.37 22.29 16.83
C PRO A 79 -6.78 23.41 15.84
N MET A 80 -7.85 23.17 15.10
CA MET A 80 -8.47 24.09 14.14
C MET A 80 -9.47 25.01 14.83
N GLN A 81 -9.43 26.31 14.50
CA GLN A 81 -10.43 27.29 14.93
C GLN A 81 -11.50 27.51 13.88
N GLU A 82 -11.12 27.93 12.66
CA GLU A 82 -12.05 28.17 11.55
C GLU A 82 -11.74 27.30 10.32
N MET A 83 -10.46 27.09 10.05
CA MET A 83 -9.98 26.34 8.90
C MET A 83 -8.65 25.66 9.21
N ALA A 84 -8.42 24.49 8.61
CA ALA A 84 -7.14 23.79 8.58
C ALA A 84 -6.77 23.45 7.13
N SER A 85 -5.50 23.52 6.80
CA SER A 85 -4.93 23.04 5.55
C SER A 85 -4.48 21.59 5.69
N LEU A 86 -4.99 20.74 4.80
CA LEU A 86 -4.48 19.40 4.56
C LEU A 86 -3.48 19.46 3.40
N ARG A 87 -2.21 19.17 3.67
CA ARG A 87 -1.15 19.05 2.65
C ARG A 87 -0.71 17.61 2.53
N TYR A 88 -0.59 17.06 1.33
CA TYR A 88 -0.10 15.70 1.06
C TYR A 88 0.60 15.65 -0.29
N GLU A 89 1.38 14.58 -0.52
CA GLU A 89 2.13 14.37 -1.76
C GLU A 89 1.71 13.06 -2.42
N LEU A 90 1.55 13.11 -3.75
CA LEU A 90 1.24 11.96 -4.59
C LEU A 90 2.46 11.60 -5.43
N ASP A 91 2.93 10.36 -5.29
CA ASP A 91 4.08 9.85 -6.05
C ASP A 91 3.78 9.65 -7.55
N ARG A 92 2.50 9.65 -7.92
CA ARG A 92 2.02 9.49 -9.30
C ARG A 92 0.62 10.06 -9.46
N LYS A 93 0.26 10.41 -10.70
CA LYS A 93 -1.12 10.78 -11.06
C LYS A 93 -2.10 9.67 -10.69
N GLY A 94 -3.23 10.02 -10.07
CA GLY A 94 -4.23 9.05 -9.64
C GLY A 94 -5.54 9.65 -9.20
N TRP A 95 -6.56 8.81 -9.06
CA TRP A 95 -7.83 9.19 -8.45
C TRP A 95 -7.68 9.28 -6.94
N VAL A 96 -8.04 10.43 -6.36
CA VAL A 96 -7.94 10.72 -4.95
C VAL A 96 -9.31 11.07 -4.37
N VAL A 97 -9.62 10.46 -3.24
CA VAL A 97 -10.81 10.76 -2.44
C VAL A 97 -10.37 11.22 -1.06
N VAL A 98 -10.79 12.42 -0.67
CA VAL A 98 -10.52 13.00 0.66
C VAL A 98 -11.84 13.14 1.41
N GLN A 99 -11.93 12.53 2.58
CA GLN A 99 -13.14 12.51 3.41
C GLN A 99 -12.83 12.96 4.83
N LEU A 100 -13.79 13.67 5.43
CA LEU A 100 -13.81 14.00 6.84
C LEU A 100 -14.76 13.02 7.55
N LEU A 101 -14.27 12.40 8.62
CA LEU A 101 -14.99 11.42 9.42
C LEU A 101 -15.13 11.88 10.87
N ASP A 102 -16.21 11.48 11.53
CA ASP A 102 -16.39 11.69 12.97
C ASP A 102 -15.64 10.65 13.83
N GLY A 103 -15.77 10.75 15.15
CA GLY A 103 -15.16 9.80 16.10
C GLY A 103 -15.66 8.35 16.00
N ALA A 104 -16.79 8.11 15.34
CA ALA A 104 -17.33 6.78 15.06
C ALA A 104 -16.91 6.26 13.67
N GLY A 105 -16.11 7.02 12.92
CA GLY A 105 -15.67 6.66 11.57
C GLY A 105 -16.75 6.87 10.50
N ARG A 106 -17.82 7.60 10.78
CA ARG A 106 -18.85 7.94 9.77
C ARG A 106 -18.37 9.12 8.94
N VAL A 107 -18.58 9.07 7.63
CA VAL A 107 -18.25 10.19 6.74
C VAL A 107 -19.21 11.35 7.02
N VAL A 108 -18.66 12.48 7.45
CA VAL A 108 -19.39 13.73 7.71
C VAL A 108 -19.39 14.61 6.47
N LYS A 109 -18.28 14.61 5.72
CA LYS A 109 -18.13 15.44 4.51
C LYS A 109 -17.12 14.82 3.55
N GLU A 110 -17.43 14.84 2.26
CA GLU A 110 -16.45 14.62 1.19
C GLU A 110 -15.80 15.96 0.83
N LEU A 111 -14.47 16.02 0.89
CA LEU A 111 -13.70 17.24 0.68
C LEU A 111 -13.12 17.33 -0.74
N SER A 112 -12.78 16.20 -1.35
CA SER A 112 -12.33 16.09 -2.76
C SER A 112 -12.56 14.67 -3.26
N ASN A 113 -12.82 14.52 -4.56
CA ASN A 113 -13.06 13.24 -5.23
C ASN A 113 -12.78 13.39 -6.74
N GLU A 114 -11.50 13.40 -7.10
CA GLU A 114 -11.07 13.73 -8.45
C GLU A 114 -9.72 13.13 -8.81
N VAL A 115 -9.36 13.17 -10.09
CA VAL A 115 -8.05 12.71 -10.57
C VAL A 115 -7.04 13.85 -10.48
N LEU A 116 -6.00 13.67 -9.67
CA LEU A 116 -4.96 14.67 -9.43
C LEU A 116 -3.63 14.23 -10.06
N PRO A 117 -2.81 15.19 -10.55
CA PRO A 117 -1.45 14.91 -11.02
C PRO A 117 -0.53 14.49 -9.87
N GLU A 118 0.65 13.96 -10.20
CA GLU A 118 1.70 13.74 -9.20
C GLU A 118 2.20 15.07 -8.60
N GLY A 119 2.75 15.01 -7.39
CA GLY A 119 3.27 16.17 -6.66
C GLY A 119 2.44 16.54 -5.43
N ILE A 120 2.65 17.77 -4.96
CA ILE A 120 2.10 18.26 -3.70
C ILE A 120 0.73 18.88 -3.91
N HIS A 121 -0.23 18.47 -3.07
CA HIS A 121 -1.60 18.94 -3.06
C HIS A 121 -1.95 19.56 -1.71
N GLU A 122 -2.78 20.60 -1.74
CA GLU A 122 -3.28 21.27 -0.56
C GLU A 122 -4.78 21.49 -0.66
N LEU A 123 -5.50 21.19 0.42
CA LEU A 123 -6.96 21.28 0.51
C LEU A 123 -7.36 21.98 1.81
N ALA A 124 -8.28 22.93 1.71
CA ALA A 124 -8.86 23.59 2.87
C ALA A 124 -9.97 22.74 3.51
N VAL A 125 -9.86 22.52 4.82
CA VAL A 125 -10.89 21.92 5.68
C VAL A 125 -11.53 23.04 6.47
N THR A 126 -12.79 23.37 6.20
CA THR A 126 -13.50 24.48 6.84
C THR A 126 -14.43 24.00 7.95
N ARG A 127 -14.57 24.82 9.00
CA ARG A 127 -15.42 24.55 10.17
C ARG A 127 -16.93 24.49 9.91
N PRO A 128 -17.56 25.34 9.07
CA PRO A 128 -19.02 25.46 9.06
C PRO A 128 -19.73 24.10 8.93
N GLY A 129 -20.64 23.82 9.88
CA GLY A 129 -21.33 22.52 9.98
C GLY A 129 -20.65 21.47 10.87
N LEU A 130 -19.49 21.77 11.47
CA LEU A 130 -18.78 20.89 12.39
C LEU A 130 -18.95 21.36 13.84
N SER A 131 -19.33 20.44 14.72
CA SER A 131 -19.30 20.67 16.17
C SER A 131 -17.88 20.52 16.71
N ALA A 132 -17.57 21.15 17.84
CA ALA A 132 -16.31 20.93 18.53
C ALA A 132 -16.12 19.44 18.88
N GLY A 133 -14.92 18.91 18.66
CA GLY A 133 -14.66 17.48 18.83
C GLY A 133 -13.46 16.96 18.05
N ILE A 134 -13.31 15.64 18.06
CA ILE A 134 -12.27 14.93 17.29
C ILE A 134 -12.88 14.40 16.00
N TYR A 135 -12.19 14.69 14.91
CA TYR A 135 -12.48 14.19 13.57
C TYR A 135 -11.23 13.57 12.97
N TYR A 136 -11.42 12.87 11.86
CA TYR A 136 -10.35 12.26 11.09
C TYR A 136 -10.48 12.66 9.64
N VAL A 137 -9.39 13.12 9.03
CA VAL A 137 -9.30 13.35 7.59
C VAL A 137 -8.64 12.14 6.97
N ARG A 138 -9.37 11.41 6.13
CA ARG A 138 -8.88 10.24 5.37
C ARG A 138 -8.62 10.65 3.93
N ILE A 139 -7.43 10.34 3.43
CA ILE A 139 -7.01 10.47 2.04
C ILE A 139 -6.89 9.05 1.48
N GLN A 140 -7.57 8.77 0.38
CA GLN A 140 -7.46 7.53 -0.38
C GLN A 140 -6.92 7.87 -1.76
N ALA A 141 -5.79 7.28 -2.16
CA ALA A 141 -5.21 7.41 -3.48
C ALA A 141 -4.90 6.01 -4.05
N GLY A 142 -5.81 5.46 -4.86
CA GLY A 142 -5.73 4.07 -5.31
C GLY A 142 -5.70 3.08 -4.14
N ARG A 143 -4.59 2.34 -3.98
CA ARG A 143 -4.37 1.38 -2.87
C ARG A 143 -3.72 2.03 -1.64
N SER A 144 -3.19 3.26 -1.75
CA SER A 144 -2.59 3.98 -0.62
C SER A 144 -3.65 4.74 0.16
N GLN A 145 -3.51 4.77 1.49
CA GLN A 145 -4.39 5.52 2.37
C GLN A 145 -3.60 6.25 3.46
N ALA A 146 -4.07 7.43 3.86
CA ALA A 146 -3.55 8.18 5.00
C ALA A 146 -4.70 8.72 5.85
N THR A 147 -4.54 8.73 7.17
CA THR A 147 -5.51 9.33 8.08
C THR A 147 -4.81 10.31 9.02
N LYS A 148 -5.38 11.51 9.20
CA LYS A 148 -4.89 12.54 10.12
C LYS A 148 -5.98 12.96 11.07
N LYS A 149 -5.66 12.97 12.37
CA LYS A 149 -6.55 13.47 13.41
C LYS A 149 -6.69 14.99 13.29
N LEU A 150 -7.91 15.49 13.35
CA LEU A 150 -8.26 16.90 13.41
C LEU A 150 -9.01 17.17 14.72
N VAL A 151 -8.53 18.13 15.51
CA VAL A 151 -9.25 18.62 16.67
C VAL A 151 -9.92 19.93 16.28
N VAL A 152 -11.24 19.99 16.36
CA VAL A 152 -12.04 21.20 16.15
C VAL A 152 -12.38 21.77 17.52
N ARG A 153 -11.97 23.01 17.78
CA ARG A 153 -12.35 23.73 19.01
C ARG A 153 -13.66 24.47 18.84
#